data_AF-A0AAE5HV53-F1
#
_entry.id   AF-A0AAE5HV53-F1
#
_cell.length_a   1.000
_cell.length_b   1.000
_cell.length_c   1.000
_cell.angle_alpha   90.00
_cell.angle_beta   90.00
_cell.angle_gamma   90.00
#
_symmetry.space_group_name_H-M   'P 1'
#
loop_
_entity.id
_entity.type
_entity.pdbx_description
1 polymer ?
#
loop_
_entity_poly.entity_id
_entity_poly.type
_entity_poly.pdbx_seq_one_letter_code
_entity_poly.pdbx_strand_id
1 'polypeptide(L)'
;MKFNIFNLISTLIVLLVFVISGAIFLTLLGFVLFGLSRLLIFWHLGYFGYNKGFYQNLFYYGSYIVLGYFTMFLVEYLMDYFKKKLPHSPYFHGEIFHLISYSVTTVMFYFVVHIHYAYINIDFWVIMLIMAFFYVCKEVFYPDSEDLNRNK
;
A
#
# COMPACT_ATOMS: atom_id res chain seq x y z
N MET A 1 8.63 19.96 36.76
CA MET A 1 8.55 18.83 35.80
C MET A 1 9.99 18.43 35.46
N LYS A 2 10.49 17.30 35.99
CA LYS A 2 11.89 16.88 35.78
C LYS A 2 12.00 16.30 34.36
N PHE A 3 12.68 17.00 33.47
CA PHE A 3 12.91 16.52 32.10
C PHE A 3 13.78 15.27 32.17
N ASN A 4 13.18 14.09 31.99
CA ASN A 4 13.88 12.83 32.16
C ASN A 4 14.65 12.53 30.86
N ILE A 5 15.90 12.98 30.79
CA ILE A 5 16.80 12.83 29.65
C ILE A 5 16.87 11.37 29.17
N PHE A 6 16.76 10.40 30.09
CA PHE A 6 16.70 8.99 29.77
C PHE A 6 15.47 8.62 28.91
N ASN A 7 14.30 9.18 29.22
CA ASN A 7 13.09 8.97 28.41
C ASN A 7 13.22 9.64 27.04
N LEU A 8 13.80 10.84 26.97
CA LEU A 8 14.04 11.52 25.69
C LEU A 8 14.96 10.68 24.78
N ILE A 9 16.08 10.17 25.32
CA ILE A 9 17.03 9.33 24.59
C ILE A 9 16.34 8.03 24.15
N SER A 10 15.57 7.39 25.03
CA SER A 10 14.82 6.19 24.68
C SER A 10 13.81 6.44 23.55
N THR A 11 13.04 7.53 23.61
CA THR A 11 12.13 7.93 22.52
C THR A 11 12.88 8.21 21.22
N LEU A 12 14.06 8.85 21.29
CA LEU A 12 14.88 9.13 20.11
C LEU A 12 15.40 7.84 19.46
N ILE A 13 15.82 6.85 20.27
CA ILE A 13 16.27 5.54 19.80
C ILE A 13 15.11 4.78 19.14
N VAL A 14 13.93 4.76 19.77
CA VAL A 14 12.74 4.13 19.18
C VAL A 14 12.36 4.79 17.86
N LEU A 15 12.38 6.12 17.80
CA LEU A 15 12.12 6.87 16.58
C LEU A 15 13.16 6.56 15.50
N LEU A 16 14.44 6.48 15.85
CA LEU A 16 15.52 6.14 14.91
C LEU A 16 15.32 4.74 14.33
N VAL A 17 15.07 3.74 15.18
CA VAL A 17 14.81 2.36 14.76
C VAL A 17 13.60 2.31 13.84
N PHE A 18 12.53 3.03 14.18
CA PHE A 18 11.34 3.14 13.34
C PHE A 18 11.65 3.75 11.97
N VAL A 19 12.39 4.86 11.92
CA VAL A 19 12.77 5.52 10.65
C VAL A 19 13.67 4.62 9.79
N ILE A 20 14.67 3.97 10.38
CA ILE A 20 15.58 3.07 9.65
C ILE A 20 14.80 1.85 9.11
N SER A 21 13.96 1.25 9.95
CA SER A 21 13.12 0.10 9.54
C SER A 21 12.17 0.50 8.39
N GLY A 22 11.50 1.64 8.52
CA GLY A 22 10.63 2.17 7.46
C GLY A 22 11.39 2.46 6.16
N ALA A 23 12.60 3.02 6.24
CA ALA A 23 13.43 3.28 5.07
C ALA A 23 13.87 2.00 4.36
N ILE A 24 14.27 0.96 5.11
CA ILE A 24 14.63 -0.35 4.56
C ILE A 24 13.42 -0.98 3.89
N PHE A 25 12.25 -0.97 4.55
CA PHE A 25 11.01 -1.48 4.00
C PHE A 25 10.63 -0.79 2.68
N LEU A 26 10.67 0.54 2.64
CA LEU A 26 10.38 1.31 1.43
C LEU A 26 11.37 1.02 0.30
N THR A 27 12.65 0.77 0.63
CA THR A 27 13.67 0.40 -0.35
C THR A 27 13.41 -0.97 -0.95
N LEU A 28 13.06 -1.97 -0.13
CA LEU A 28 12.70 -3.31 -0.59
C LEU A 28 11.41 -3.29 -1.43
N LEU A 29 10.40 -2.55 -0.98
CA LEU A 29 9.15 -2.33 -1.72
C LEU A 29 9.43 -1.68 -3.08
N GLY A 30 10.30 -0.67 -3.10
CA GLY A 30 10.78 -0.02 -4.30
C GLY A 30 11.47 -0.98 -5.27
N PHE A 31 12.30 -1.88 -4.76
CA PHE A 31 12.98 -2.91 -5.57
C PHE A 31 12.00 -3.91 -6.19
N VAL A 32 11.04 -4.42 -5.42
CA VAL A 32 9.99 -5.34 -5.92
C VAL A 32 9.18 -4.68 -7.03
N LEU A 33 8.77 -3.42 -6.83
CA LEU A 33 7.94 -2.70 -7.79
C LEU A 33 8.73 -2.24 -9.02
N PHE A 34 10.02 -1.94 -8.87
CA PHE A 34 10.91 -1.75 -10.00
C PHE A 34 11.01 -3.03 -10.84
N GLY A 35 11.21 -4.19 -10.21
CA GLY A 35 11.18 -5.49 -10.88
C GLY A 35 9.85 -5.74 -11.60
N LEU A 36 8.73 -5.46 -10.92
CA LEU A 36 7.39 -5.58 -11.49
C LEU A 36 7.21 -4.69 -12.72
N SER A 37 7.64 -3.42 -12.66
CA SER A 37 7.57 -2.51 -13.82
C SER A 37 8.33 -3.04 -15.04
N ARG A 38 9.48 -3.69 -14.84
CA ARG A 38 10.26 -4.29 -15.93
C ARG A 38 9.55 -5.49 -16.54
N LEU A 39 8.91 -6.33 -15.73
CA LEU A 39 8.08 -7.43 -16.21
C LEU A 39 6.88 -6.91 -17.03
N LEU A 40 6.23 -5.84 -16.55
CA LEU A 40 5.12 -5.21 -17.26
C LEU A 40 5.53 -4.65 -18.62
N ILE A 41 6.70 -3.99 -18.69
CA ILE A 41 7.25 -3.51 -19.97
C ILE A 41 7.57 -4.69 -20.89
N PHE A 42 8.22 -5.73 -20.36
CA PHE A 42 8.64 -6.90 -21.14
C PHE A 42 7.45 -7.61 -21.82
N TRP A 43 6.34 -7.79 -21.09
CA TRP A 43 5.12 -8.39 -21.62
C TRP A 43 4.18 -7.42 -22.34
N HIS A 44 4.60 -6.16 -22.54
CA HIS A 44 3.77 -5.10 -23.15
C HIS A 44 2.45 -4.84 -22.39
N LEU A 45 2.46 -5.07 -21.07
CA LEU A 45 1.32 -4.89 -20.16
C LEU A 45 1.30 -3.51 -19.48
N GLY A 46 2.35 -2.72 -19.64
CA GLY A 46 2.44 -1.37 -19.12
C GLY A 46 3.54 -0.56 -19.78
N TYR A 47 3.29 0.73 -19.94
CA TYR A 47 4.21 1.72 -20.47
C TYR A 47 4.71 2.64 -19.36
N PHE A 48 6.03 2.82 -19.30
CA PHE A 48 6.72 3.69 -18.34
C PHE A 48 7.65 4.62 -19.12
N GLY A 49 7.14 5.79 -19.47
CA GLY A 49 7.80 6.74 -20.38
C GLY A 49 8.64 7.82 -19.70
N TYR A 50 8.67 7.87 -18.37
CA TYR A 50 9.42 8.90 -17.65
C TYR A 50 10.91 8.55 -17.66
N ASN A 51 11.67 9.24 -18.51
CA ASN A 51 13.10 9.01 -18.70
C ASN A 51 13.88 10.33 -18.62
N LYS A 52 14.05 10.83 -17.40
CA LYS A 52 14.93 11.96 -17.09
C LYS A 52 16.13 11.49 -16.26
N GLY A 53 16.72 12.36 -15.46
CA GLY A 53 17.84 12.02 -14.58
C GLY A 53 17.46 11.03 -13.48
N PHE A 54 18.45 10.33 -12.92
CA PHE A 54 18.28 9.29 -11.89
C PHE A 54 17.38 9.74 -10.73
N TYR A 55 17.67 10.87 -10.10
CA TYR A 55 16.90 11.39 -8.96
C TYR A 55 15.45 11.75 -9.31
N GLN A 56 15.23 12.26 -10.52
CA GLN A 56 13.89 12.63 -10.98
C GLN A 56 13.05 11.37 -11.22
N ASN A 57 13.64 10.36 -11.87
CA ASN A 57 12.97 9.08 -12.10
C ASN A 57 12.67 8.38 -10.76
N LEU A 58 13.63 8.40 -9.83
CA LEU A 58 13.45 7.84 -8.49
C LEU A 58 12.30 8.52 -7.75
N PHE A 59 12.22 9.85 -7.79
CA PHE A 59 11.14 10.58 -7.15
C PHE A 59 9.78 10.32 -7.82
N TYR A 60 9.73 10.35 -9.16
CA TYR A 60 8.51 10.15 -9.92
C TYR A 60 7.94 8.73 -9.72
N TYR A 61 8.74 7.70 -9.98
CA TYR A 61 8.30 6.31 -9.80
C TYR A 61 8.19 5.91 -8.32
N GLY A 62 9.01 6.49 -7.43
CA GLY A 62 8.93 6.25 -5.99
C GLY A 62 7.67 6.86 -5.36
N SER A 63 7.29 8.08 -5.74
CA SER A 63 6.05 8.70 -5.26
C SER A 63 4.81 7.92 -5.70
N TYR A 64 4.81 7.34 -6.91
CA TYR A 64 3.75 6.46 -7.41
C TYR A 64 3.50 5.28 -6.45
N ILE A 65 4.57 4.66 -5.95
CA ILE A 65 4.50 3.53 -5.01
C ILE A 65 3.90 3.98 -3.68
N VAL A 66 4.41 5.08 -3.13
CA VAL A 66 3.97 5.61 -1.83
C VAL A 66 2.49 6.00 -1.87
N LEU A 67 2.08 6.67 -2.96
CA LEU A 67 0.71 7.14 -3.13
C LEU A 67 -0.24 5.96 -3.39
N GLY A 68 0.22 4.95 -4.12
CA GLY A 68 -0.46 3.66 -4.25
C GLY A 68 -0.71 2.96 -2.91
N TYR A 69 0.33 2.85 -2.07
CA TYR A 69 0.22 2.30 -0.72
C TYR A 69 -0.75 3.10 0.15
N PHE A 70 -0.67 4.44 0.11
CA PHE A 70 -1.58 5.31 0.86
C PHE A 70 -3.05 5.11 0.43
N THR A 71 -3.28 4.88 -0.86
CA THR A 71 -4.63 4.59 -1.39
C THR A 71 -5.17 3.28 -0.80
N MET A 72 -4.36 2.22 -0.78
CA MET A 72 -4.77 0.95 -0.15
C MET A 72 -5.08 1.14 1.34
N PHE A 73 -4.17 1.78 2.06
CA PHE A 73 -4.32 2.04 3.50
C PHE A 73 -5.59 2.84 3.81
N LEU A 74 -5.90 3.88 3.01
CA LEU A 74 -7.07 4.71 3.19
C LEU A 74 -8.37 3.92 2.99
N VAL A 75 -8.44 3.11 1.92
CA VAL A 75 -9.62 2.28 1.65
C VAL A 75 -9.82 1.26 2.77
N GLU A 76 -8.76 0.59 3.19
CA GLU A 76 -8.81 -0.36 4.30
C GLU A 76 -9.29 0.29 5.60
N TYR A 77 -8.73 1.45 5.96
CA TYR A 77 -9.15 2.20 7.14
C TYR A 77 -10.65 2.60 7.08
N LEU A 78 -11.12 3.04 5.92
CA LEU A 78 -12.53 3.38 5.71
C LEU A 78 -13.44 2.15 5.81
N MET A 79 -13.02 1.03 5.21
CA MET A 79 -13.77 -0.22 5.26
C MET A 79 -13.88 -0.75 6.70
N ASP A 80 -12.81 -0.70 7.49
CA ASP A 80 -12.81 -1.04 8.90
C ASP A 80 -13.69 -0.09 9.73
N TYR A 81 -13.67 1.19 9.41
CA TYR A 81 -14.54 2.18 10.03
C TYR A 81 -16.02 1.87 9.77
N PHE A 82 -16.38 1.53 8.52
CA PHE A 82 -17.74 1.15 8.17
C PHE A 82 -18.18 -0.16 8.83
N LYS A 83 -17.29 -1.16 8.88
CA LYS A 83 -17.53 -2.42 9.61
C LYS A 83 -17.90 -2.17 11.08
N LYS A 84 -17.19 -1.24 11.75
CA LYS A 84 -17.47 -0.85 13.14
C LYS A 84 -18.78 -0.06 13.30
N LYS A 85 -19.12 0.80 12.34
CA LYS A 85 -20.33 1.65 12.38
C LYS A 85 -21.61 0.91 11.97
N LEU A 86 -21.49 -0.09 11.09
CA LEU A 86 -22.61 -0.83 10.50
C LEU A 86 -22.45 -2.35 10.70
N PRO A 87 -22.39 -2.83 11.95
CA PRO A 87 -22.07 -4.23 12.27
C PRO A 87 -23.16 -5.23 11.86
N HIS A 88 -24.36 -4.78 11.50
CA HIS A 88 -25.44 -5.67 11.04
C HIS A 88 -25.60 -5.70 9.52
N SER A 89 -24.78 -4.95 8.78
CA SER A 89 -24.86 -4.92 7.32
C SER A 89 -24.14 -6.13 6.72
N PRO A 90 -24.79 -6.91 5.82
CA PRO A 90 -24.17 -8.07 5.19
C PRO A 90 -23.00 -7.69 4.25
N TYR A 91 -22.92 -6.43 3.83
CA TYR A 91 -21.87 -5.96 2.92
C TYR A 91 -20.50 -5.77 3.58
N PHE A 92 -20.44 -5.67 4.92
CA PHE A 92 -19.20 -5.45 5.67
C PHE A 92 -18.70 -6.69 6.42
N HIS A 93 -19.13 -7.88 5.99
CA HIS A 93 -18.74 -9.16 6.58
C HIS A 93 -18.30 -10.19 5.53
N GLY A 94 -17.31 -11.01 5.89
CA GLY A 94 -16.81 -12.14 5.10
C GLY A 94 -16.35 -11.77 3.69
N GLU A 95 -16.54 -12.67 2.73
CA GLU A 95 -16.09 -12.54 1.33
C GLU A 95 -16.57 -11.26 0.64
N ILE A 96 -17.77 -10.77 0.96
CA ILE A 96 -18.33 -9.55 0.34
C ILE A 96 -17.53 -8.31 0.76
N PHE A 97 -17.09 -8.26 2.01
CA PHE A 97 -16.22 -7.18 2.49
C PHE A 97 -14.90 -7.14 1.74
N HIS A 98 -14.26 -8.29 1.57
CA HIS A 98 -12.99 -8.43 0.87
C HIS A 98 -13.13 -8.05 -0.61
N LEU A 99 -14.21 -8.49 -1.28
CA LEU A 99 -14.50 -8.15 -2.66
C LEU A 99 -14.74 -6.64 -2.87
N ILE A 100 -15.50 -6.00 -1.98
CA ILE A 100 -15.75 -4.55 -2.04
C ILE A 100 -14.44 -3.79 -1.80
N SER A 101 -13.68 -4.16 -0.77
CA SER A 101 -12.40 -3.52 -0.44
C SER A 101 -11.40 -3.63 -1.61
N TYR A 102 -11.26 -4.82 -2.19
CA TYR A 102 -10.46 -5.06 -3.39
C TYR A 102 -10.92 -4.20 -4.57
N SER A 103 -12.23 -4.19 -4.85
CA SER A 103 -12.79 -3.47 -6.01
C SER A 103 -12.59 -1.96 -5.89
N VAL A 104 -12.91 -1.39 -4.73
CA VAL A 104 -12.74 0.04 -4.45
C VAL A 104 -11.26 0.42 -4.52
N THR A 105 -10.38 -0.35 -3.88
CA THR A 105 -8.94 -0.09 -3.91
C THR A 105 -8.39 -0.11 -5.33
N THR A 106 -8.79 -1.10 -6.13
CA THR A 106 -8.32 -1.25 -7.52
C THR A 106 -8.76 -0.10 -8.40
N VAL A 107 -10.03 0.31 -8.30
CA VAL A 107 -10.58 1.45 -9.05
C VAL A 107 -9.92 2.76 -8.63
N MET A 108 -9.80 3.00 -7.32
CA MET A 108 -9.14 4.21 -6.81
C MET A 108 -7.68 4.27 -7.23
N PHE A 109 -6.93 3.17 -7.09
CA PHE A 109 -5.55 3.08 -7.53
C PHE A 109 -5.42 3.38 -9.03
N TYR A 110 -6.27 2.78 -9.87
CA TYR A 110 -6.26 3.03 -11.31
C TYR A 110 -6.40 4.52 -11.63
N PHE A 111 -7.41 5.20 -11.05
CA PHE A 111 -7.64 6.62 -11.32
C PHE A 111 -6.51 7.49 -10.79
N VAL A 112 -6.09 7.25 -9.57
CA VAL A 112 -5.00 7.99 -8.93
C VAL A 112 -3.73 7.94 -9.78
N VAL A 113 -3.38 6.75 -10.29
CA VAL A 113 -2.19 6.57 -11.13
C VAL A 113 -2.35 7.32 -12.45
N HIS A 114 -3.47 7.14 -13.15
CA HIS A 114 -3.65 7.73 -14.49
C HIS A 114 -3.91 9.24 -14.47
N ILE A 115 -4.41 9.80 -13.35
CA ILE A 115 -4.59 11.24 -13.17
C ILE A 115 -3.26 11.91 -12.81
N HIS A 116 -2.49 11.34 -11.87
CA HIS A 116 -1.29 12.00 -11.35
C HIS A 116 0.01 11.63 -12.06
N TYR A 117 0.04 10.49 -12.79
CA TYR A 117 1.25 9.97 -13.41
C TYR A 117 1.08 9.77 -14.92
N ALA A 118 1.11 10.88 -15.68
CA ALA A 118 0.94 10.88 -17.14
C ALA A 118 1.90 9.98 -17.94
N TYR A 119 3.08 9.66 -17.39
CA TYR A 119 4.08 8.79 -18.01
C TYR A 119 3.96 7.31 -17.62
N ILE A 120 2.95 6.95 -16.82
CA ILE A 120 2.63 5.56 -16.48
C ILE A 120 1.29 5.25 -17.14
N ASN A 121 1.26 4.22 -17.96
CA ASN A 121 0.02 3.71 -18.53
C ASN A 121 -0.01 2.20 -18.32
N ILE A 122 -0.99 1.72 -17.57
CA ILE A 122 -1.16 0.30 -17.28
C ILE A 122 -2.64 0.02 -17.46
N ASP A 123 -2.97 -0.99 -18.27
CA ASP A 123 -4.37 -1.34 -18.52
C ASP A 123 -5.07 -1.73 -17.21
N PHE A 124 -6.35 -1.37 -17.11
CA PHE A 124 -7.15 -1.64 -15.91
C PHE A 124 -7.15 -3.12 -15.52
N TRP A 125 -7.24 -4.02 -16.50
CA TRP A 125 -7.25 -5.47 -16.25
C TRP A 125 -5.92 -6.00 -15.70
N VAL A 126 -4.80 -5.37 -16.07
CA VAL A 126 -3.48 -5.69 -15.54
C VAL A 126 -3.39 -5.25 -14.08
N ILE A 127 -3.88 -4.06 -13.77
CA ILE A 127 -3.95 -3.57 -12.39
C ILE A 127 -4.85 -4.48 -11.55
N MET A 128 -6.00 -4.93 -12.08
CA MET A 128 -6.86 -5.90 -11.38
C MET A 128 -6.08 -7.18 -11.02
N LEU A 129 -5.32 -7.77 -11.95
CA LEU A 129 -4.55 -8.98 -11.67
C LEU A 129 -3.45 -8.75 -10.62
N ILE A 130 -2.72 -7.64 -10.71
CA ILE A 130 -1.69 -7.29 -9.74
C ILE A 130 -2.31 -7.10 -8.35
N MET A 131 -3.42 -6.37 -8.28
CA MET A 131 -4.13 -6.11 -7.02
C MET A 131 -4.70 -7.40 -6.44
N ALA A 132 -5.25 -8.31 -7.26
CA ALA A 132 -5.76 -9.59 -6.82
C ALA A 132 -4.63 -10.45 -6.24
N PHE A 133 -3.47 -10.47 -6.89
CA PHE A 133 -2.29 -11.16 -6.36
C PHE A 133 -1.85 -10.57 -5.02
N PHE A 134 -1.73 -9.24 -4.90
CA PHE A 134 -1.39 -8.60 -3.63
C PHE A 134 -2.42 -8.85 -2.54
N TYR A 135 -3.70 -8.89 -2.91
CA TYR A 135 -4.79 -9.19 -1.99
C TYR A 135 -4.69 -10.61 -1.45
N VAL A 136 -4.44 -11.60 -2.31
CA VAL A 136 -4.21 -13.00 -1.89
C VAL A 136 -2.95 -13.11 -1.02
N CYS A 137 -1.85 -12.44 -1.40
CA CYS A 137 -0.67 -12.39 -0.55
C CYS A 137 -0.98 -11.82 0.82
N LYS A 138 -1.78 -10.75 0.90
CA LYS A 138 -2.21 -10.18 2.17
C LYS A 138 -2.98 -11.20 3.01
N GLU A 139 -4.00 -11.85 2.46
CA GLU A 139 -4.80 -12.86 3.19
C GLU A 139 -3.96 -14.06 3.67
N VAL A 140 -2.96 -14.49 2.88
CA VAL A 140 -2.10 -15.62 3.23
C VAL A 140 -1.04 -15.26 4.27
N PHE A 141 -0.39 -14.11 4.13
CA PHE A 141 0.71 -13.71 5.02
C PHE A 141 0.25 -12.92 6.25
N TYR A 142 -0.90 -12.28 6.17
CA TYR A 142 -1.54 -11.51 7.23
C TYR A 142 -3.03 -11.89 7.27
N PRO A 143 -3.37 -13.16 7.59
CA PRO A 143 -4.75 -13.54 7.81
C PRO A 143 -5.32 -12.62 8.89
N ASP A 144 -6.58 -12.20 8.72
CA ASP A 144 -7.35 -11.37 9.64
C ASP A 144 -6.79 -11.49 11.05
N SER A 145 -6.07 -10.46 11.50
CA SER A 145 -5.27 -10.54 12.72
C SER A 145 -6.18 -11.07 13.83
N GLU A 146 -5.94 -12.32 14.27
CA GLU A 146 -6.63 -12.87 15.43
C GLU A 146 -6.55 -11.80 16.50
N ASP A 147 -7.70 -11.43 17.05
CA ASP A 147 -7.78 -10.41 18.09
C ASP A 147 -6.87 -10.86 19.25
N LEU A 148 -5.63 -10.34 19.28
CA LEU A 148 -4.62 -10.68 20.28
C LEU A 148 -5.07 -10.27 21.69
N ASN A 149 -6.19 -9.55 21.78
CA ASN A 149 -6.80 -9.08 23.00
C ASN A 149 -8.06 -9.90 23.40
N ARG A 150 -8.25 -11.11 22.86
CA ARG A 150 -9.36 -12.00 23.22
C ARG A 150 -9.36 -12.51 24.67
N ASN A 151 -8.28 -12.26 25.43
CA ASN A 151 -8.16 -12.62 26.84
C ASN A 151 -7.91 -11.37 27.71
N LYS A 152 -8.94 -10.53 27.89
CA LYS A 152 -9.10 -9.68 29.08
C LYS A 152 -10.55 -9.62 29.51
#